data_AF-A0A7J4KC80-F1
#
_entry.id   AF-A0A7J4KC80-F1
#
_cell.length_a   1.000
_cell.length_b   1.000
_cell.length_c   1.000
_cell.angle_alpha   90.00
_cell.angle_beta   90.00
_cell.angle_gamma   90.00
#
_symmetry.space_group_name_H-M   'P 1'
#
loop_
_entity.id
_entity.type
_entity.pdbx_description
1 polymer ?
#
loop_
_entity_poly.entity_id
_entity_poly.type
_entity_poly.pdbx_seq_one_letter_code
_entity_poly.pdbx_strand_id
1 'polypeptide(L)'
;MKRFAVSWNLFLFGALFFIFSQVIHIPLLLLLQPPFTDWVMAASSSPITILVALAIFLGLFSGILEEGIRYLAFTRFLPGRLYPLNRETALLFGAGWGGV
;
A
#
# COMPACT_ATOMS: atom_id res chain seq x y z
N MET A 1 -20.39 -3.55 27.70
CA MET A 1 -20.02 -3.98 26.33
C MET A 1 -19.73 -2.75 25.44
N LYS A 2 -18.53 -2.14 25.53
CA LYS A 2 -18.14 -1.00 24.65
C LYS A 2 -16.68 -1.02 24.19
N ARG A 3 -15.88 -2.01 24.59
CA ARG A 3 -14.43 -2.05 24.30
C ARG A 3 -14.09 -2.58 22.90
N PHE A 4 -15.02 -3.27 22.23
CA PHE A 4 -14.83 -3.86 20.90
C PHE A 4 -15.40 -3.02 19.74
N ALA A 5 -16.33 -2.10 19.99
CA ALA A 5 -16.91 -1.29 18.91
C ALA A 5 -15.90 -0.29 18.32
N VAL A 6 -15.00 0.23 19.17
CA VAL A 6 -13.95 1.18 18.76
C VAL A 6 -12.85 0.51 17.94
N SER A 7 -12.58 -0.79 18.16
CA SER A 7 -11.53 -1.54 17.45
C SER A 7 -11.94 -1.95 16.03
N TRP A 8 -13.20 -2.32 15.80
CA TRP A 8 -13.69 -2.68 14.47
C TRP A 8 -13.71 -1.49 13.51
N ASN A 9 -14.01 -0.29 14.01
CA ASN A 9 -13.93 0.93 13.20
C ASN A 9 -12.50 1.20 12.71
N LEU A 10 -11.50 0.92 13.54
CA LEU A 10 -10.09 1.11 13.19
C LEU A 10 -9.61 0.07 12.18
N PHE A 11 -10.06 -1.18 12.31
CA PHE A 11 -9.84 -2.23 11.31
C PHE A 11 -10.45 -1.84 9.96
N LEU A 12 -11.74 -1.45 9.94
CA LEU A 12 -12.43 -1.00 8.73
C LEU A 12 -11.77 0.24 8.13
N PHE A 13 -11.27 1.15 8.95
CA PHE A 13 -10.51 2.31 8.49
C PHE A 13 -9.23 1.89 7.75
N GLY A 14 -8.48 0.91 8.28
CA GLY A 14 -7.32 0.33 7.60
C GLY A 14 -7.68 -0.28 6.24
N ALA A 15 -8.74 -1.10 6.21
CA ALA A 15 -9.25 -1.72 4.98
C ALA A 15 -9.69 -0.69 3.93
N LEU A 16 -10.43 0.35 4.35
CA LEU A 16 -10.86 1.44 3.47
C LEU A 16 -9.67 2.20 2.89
N PHE A 17 -8.68 2.53 3.73
CA PHE A 17 -7.49 3.24 3.26
C PHE A 17 -6.62 2.40 2.32
N PHE A 18 -6.60 1.08 2.48
CA PHE A 18 -6.01 0.19 1.48
C PHE A 18 -6.75 0.29 0.13
N ILE A 19 -8.09 0.25 0.13
CA ILE A 19 -8.86 0.42 -1.11
C ILE A 19 -8.59 1.80 -1.75
N PHE A 20 -8.53 2.86 -0.94
CA PHE A 20 -8.15 4.19 -1.43
C PHE A 20 -6.73 4.23 -1.98
N SER A 21 -5.79 3.49 -1.39
CA SER A 21 -4.41 3.43 -1.90
C SER A 21 -4.37 2.83 -3.30
N GLN A 22 -5.24 1.86 -3.60
CA GLN A 22 -5.37 1.27 -4.93
C GLN A 22 -5.84 2.27 -6.00
N VAL A 23 -6.66 3.26 -5.63
CA VAL A 23 -7.10 4.33 -6.55
C VAL A 23 -5.92 5.19 -7.04
N ILE A 24 -4.83 5.26 -6.27
CA ILE A 24 -3.61 5.98 -6.65
C ILE A 24 -2.59 5.01 -7.28
N HIS A 25 -2.38 3.86 -6.64
CA HIS A 25 -1.38 2.88 -7.03
C HIS A 25 -1.66 2.29 -8.42
N ILE A 26 -2.89 1.83 -8.69
CA ILE A 26 -3.22 1.16 -9.96
C ILE A 26 -3.07 2.12 -11.15
N PRO A 27 -3.61 3.35 -11.16
CA PRO A 27 -3.41 4.25 -12.29
C PRO A 27 -1.95 4.61 -12.54
N LEU A 28 -1.16 4.83 -11.48
CA LEU A 28 0.27 5.11 -11.64
C LEU A 28 1.01 3.88 -12.18
N LEU A 29 0.66 2.67 -11.72
CA LEU A 29 1.22 1.43 -12.25
C LEU A 29 0.93 1.28 -13.74
N LEU A 30 -0.33 1.47 -14.14
CA LEU A 30 -0.76 1.38 -15.54
C LEU A 30 -0.09 2.42 -16.44
N LEU A 31 0.27 3.59 -15.88
CA LEU A 31 0.98 4.63 -16.61
C LEU A 31 2.47 4.33 -16.76
N LEU A 32 3.12 3.81 -15.71
CA LEU A 32 4.58 3.68 -15.63
C LEU A 32 5.10 2.31 -16.07
N GLN A 33 4.31 1.25 -15.92
CA GLN A 33 4.72 -0.10 -16.28
C GLN A 33 4.95 -0.27 -17.80
N PRO A 34 4.07 0.19 -18.71
CA PRO A 34 4.30 0.00 -20.14
C PRO A 34 5.63 0.61 -20.66
N PRO A 35 5.93 1.91 -20.44
CA PRO A 35 7.17 2.48 -20.93
C PRO A 35 8.42 1.86 -20.27
N PHE A 36 8.33 1.45 -19.00
CA PHE A 36 9.42 0.72 -18.34
C PHE A 36 9.64 -0.66 -18.98
N THR A 37 8.56 -1.39 -19.26
CA THR A 37 8.62 -2.71 -19.91
C THR A 37 9.24 -2.61 -21.30
N ASP A 38 8.81 -1.64 -22.11
CA ASP A 38 9.36 -1.39 -23.44
C ASP A 38 10.86 -1.07 -23.39
N TRP A 39 11.27 -0.24 -22.43
CA TRP A 39 12.69 0.09 -22.23
C TRP A 39 13.53 -1.14 -21.87
N VAL A 40 13.06 -1.98 -20.94
CA VAL A 40 13.77 -3.21 -20.56
C VAL A 40 13.86 -4.20 -21.74
N MET A 41 12.78 -4.37 -22.50
CA MET A 41 12.77 -5.25 -23.68
C MET A 41 13.69 -4.73 -24.80
N ALA A 42 13.85 -3.42 -24.94
CA ALA A 42 14.81 -2.83 -25.88
C ALA A 42 16.26 -3.00 -25.40
N ALA A 43 16.50 -3.02 -24.09
CA ALA A 43 17.83 -3.11 -23.50
C ALA A 43 18.38 -4.55 -23.39
N SER A 44 17.52 -5.57 -23.38
CA SER A 44 17.95 -6.96 -23.22
C SER A 44 17.03 -7.94 -23.94
N SER A 45 17.61 -8.97 -24.55
CA SER A 45 16.88 -10.11 -25.13
C SER A 45 16.77 -11.30 -24.17
N SER A 46 17.42 -11.24 -23.00
CA SER A 46 17.44 -12.35 -22.02
C SER A 46 16.15 -12.37 -21.21
N PRO A 47 15.33 -13.43 -21.29
CA PRO A 47 14.06 -13.50 -20.56
C PRO A 47 14.24 -13.38 -19.04
N ILE A 48 15.31 -13.96 -18.50
CA ILE A 48 15.61 -13.90 -17.06
C ILE A 48 15.89 -12.46 -16.63
N THR A 49 16.71 -11.74 -17.41
CA THR A 49 17.07 -10.35 -17.10
C THR A 49 15.84 -9.44 -17.15
N ILE A 50 14.97 -9.62 -18.15
CA ILE A 50 13.71 -8.87 -18.27
C ILE A 50 12.82 -9.12 -17.05
N LEU A 51 12.61 -10.40 -16.69
CA LEU A 51 11.76 -10.76 -15.56
C LEU A 51 12.29 -10.21 -14.22
N VAL A 52 13.60 -10.28 -14.00
CA VAL A 52 14.22 -9.74 -12.78
C VAL A 52 14.05 -8.22 -12.71
N ALA A 53 14.29 -7.50 -13.82
CA ALA A 53 14.13 -6.05 -13.86
C ALA A 53 12.67 -5.63 -13.59
N LEU A 54 11.70 -6.33 -14.21
CA LEU A 54 10.28 -6.10 -13.96
C LEU A 54 9.88 -6.43 -12.52
N ALA A 55 10.33 -7.55 -11.97
CA ALA A 55 10.02 -7.93 -10.59
C ALA A 55 10.56 -6.91 -9.57
N ILE A 56 11.78 -6.41 -9.78
CA ILE A 56 12.38 -5.36 -8.94
C ILE A 56 11.55 -4.08 -9.05
N PHE A 57 11.23 -3.64 -10.27
CA PHE A 57 10.45 -2.44 -10.49
C PHE A 57 9.06 -2.54 -9.84
N LEU A 58 8.30 -3.58 -10.16
CA LEU A 58 6.94 -3.78 -9.66
C LEU A 58 6.92 -3.92 -8.13
N GLY A 59 7.85 -4.71 -7.56
CA GLY A 59 7.93 -4.92 -6.12
C GLY A 59 8.30 -3.66 -5.36
N LEU A 60 9.32 -2.92 -5.80
CA LEU A 60 9.72 -1.65 -5.18
C LEU A 60 8.66 -0.58 -5.34
N PHE A 61 8.05 -0.49 -6.53
CA PHE A 61 6.99 0.46 -6.81
C PHE A 61 5.77 0.24 -5.91
N SER A 62 5.31 -1.01 -5.81
CA SER A 62 4.24 -1.41 -4.90
C SER A 62 4.60 -1.10 -3.45
N GLY A 63 5.80 -1.49 -3.01
CA GLY A 63 6.24 -1.27 -1.63
C GLY A 63 6.32 0.21 -1.25
N ILE A 64 6.91 1.05 -2.10
CA ILE A 64 7.07 2.49 -1.83
C ILE A 64 5.70 3.19 -1.78
N LEU A 65 4.82 2.90 -2.73
CA LEU A 65 3.50 3.55 -2.77
C LEU A 65 2.60 3.07 -1.65
N GLU A 66 2.52 1.76 -1.43
CA GLU A 66 1.66 1.21 -0.39
C GLU A 66 2.13 1.66 1.00
N GLU A 67 3.43 1.56 1.29
CA GLU A 67 4.00 2.00 2.57
C GLU A 67 3.88 3.52 2.75
N GLY A 68 4.13 4.30 1.70
CA GLY A 68 4.00 5.75 1.73
C GLY A 68 2.57 6.20 2.05
N ILE A 69 1.57 5.59 1.41
CA ILE A 69 0.16 5.90 1.67
C ILE A 69 -0.24 5.41 3.06
N ARG A 70 0.21 4.22 3.48
CA ARG A 70 -0.03 3.68 4.83
C ARG A 70 0.52 4.59 5.92
N TYR A 71 1.73 5.11 5.73
CA TYR A 71 2.34 6.09 6.62
C TYR A 71 1.51 7.38 6.69
N LEU A 72 1.09 7.94 5.56
CA LEU A 72 0.24 9.14 5.52
C LEU A 72 -1.13 8.88 6.17
N ALA A 73 -1.75 7.73 5.90
CA ALA A 73 -3.02 7.31 6.50
C ALA A 73 -2.93 7.26 8.03
N PHE A 74 -1.87 6.62 8.55
CA PHE A 74 -1.67 6.44 9.99
C PHE A 74 -1.28 7.74 10.70
N THR A 75 -0.43 8.58 10.08
CA THR A 75 0.10 9.78 10.74
C THR A 75 -0.76 11.03 10.55
N ARG A 76 -1.42 11.17 9.39
CA ARG A 76 -2.10 12.43 9.01
C ARG A 76 -3.62 12.32 8.99
N PHE A 77 -4.15 11.17 8.57
CA PHE A 77 -5.59 10.97 8.41
C PHE A 77 -6.24 10.28 9.61
N LEU A 78 -5.46 9.57 10.43
CA LEU A 78 -5.96 9.01 11.67
C LEU A 78 -6.31 10.17 12.63
N PRO A 79 -7.58 10.31 13.06
CA PRO A 79 -7.96 11.38 13.95
C PRO A 79 -7.32 11.13 15.33
N GLY A 80 -6.22 11.83 15.61
CA GLY A 80 -5.44 11.67 16.85
C GLY A 80 -6.19 11.99 18.15
N ARG A 81 -7.37 12.61 18.07
CA ARG A 81 -8.31 12.77 19.20
C ARG A 81 -9.14 11.52 19.50
N LEU A 82 -9.32 10.64 18.52
CA LEU A 82 -10.14 9.42 18.63
C LEU A 82 -9.30 8.17 18.89
N TYR A 83 -8.05 8.15 18.45
CA TYR A 83 -7.15 6.99 18.57
C TYR A 83 -5.75 7.42 19.02
N PRO A 84 -5.25 6.91 20.16
CA PRO A 84 -3.86 7.12 20.56
C PRO A 84 -2.92 6.37 19.60
N LEU A 85 -1.83 7.01 19.17
CA LEU A 85 -0.79 6.40 18.33
C LEU A 85 0.07 5.42 19.16
N ASN A 86 -0.52 4.29 19.54
CA ASN A 86 0.13 3.22 20.30
C ASN A 86 0.24 1.94 19.45
N ARG A 87 1.01 0.96 19.93
CA ARG A 87 1.27 -0.29 19.20
C ARG A 87 0.00 -1.07 18.90
N GLU A 88 -0.96 -1.10 19.82
CA GLU A 88 -2.24 -1.81 19.63
C GLU A 88 -3.06 -1.21 18.48
N THR A 89 -3.14 0.12 18.42
CA THR A 89 -3.83 0.86 17.34
C THR A 89 -3.12 0.64 16.01
N ALA A 90 -1.78 0.67 15.99
CA ALA A 90 -1.00 0.39 14.79
C ALA A 90 -1.19 -1.05 14.28
N LEU A 91 -1.24 -2.03 15.19
CA LEU A 91 -1.46 -3.44 14.86
C LEU A 91 -2.87 -3.68 14.31
N LEU A 92 -3.90 -3.09 14.93
CA LEU A 92 -5.29 -3.22 14.45
C LEU A 92 -5.51 -2.54 13.10
N PHE A 93 -4.94 -1.35 12.91
CA PHE A 93 -4.95 -0.66 11.61
C PHE A 93 -4.23 -1.49 10.55
N GLY A 94 -3.04 -2.00 10.86
CA GLY A 94 -2.26 -2.86 9.97
C GLY A 94 -2.97 -4.19 9.65
N ALA A 95 -3.68 -4.79 10.61
CA ALA A 95 -4.49 -5.98 10.40
C ALA A 95 -5.68 -5.70 9.46
N GLY A 96 -6.27 -4.51 9.53
CA GLY A 96 -7.30 -4.07 8.59
C GLY A 96 -6.76 -3.81 7.19
N TRP A 97 -5.56 -3.24 7.10
CA TRP A 97 -4.88 -2.98 5.84
C TRP A 97 -4.47 -4.26 5.12
N GLY A 98 -3.75 -5.18 5.80
CA GLY A 98 -3.28 -6.44 5.23
C GLY A 98 -4.29 -7.58 5.27
N GLY A 99 -5.49 -7.33 5.80
CA GLY A 99 -6.60 -8.30 5.82
C GLY A 99 -7.51 -8.21 4.59
N VAL A 100 -7.26 -7.25 3.70
CA VAL A 100 -7.89 -7.08 2.38
C VAL A 100 -6.92 -7.55 1.31
#